data_AF-A0A2D7UFY2-F1
#
_entry.id   AF-A0A2D7UFY2-F1
#
_cell.length_a   1.000
_cell.length_b   1.000
_cell.length_c   1.000
_cell.angle_alpha   90.00
_cell.angle_beta   90.00
_cell.angle_gamma   90.00
#
_symmetry.space_group_name_H-M   'P 1'
#
loop_
_entity.id
_entity.type
_entity.pdbx_description
1 polymer ?
#
loop_
_entity_poly.entity_id
_entity_poly.type
_entity_poly.pdbx_seq_one_letter_code
_entity_poly.pdbx_strand_id
1 'polypeptide(L)'
;MAKYFDEEWPKEEEMLNIGLKMSRQNKADRQKVKRVFCIGNGESRQGFDLEQLRKHGTIYGCNAIYRDFMPDVLTAVDHGIMHEIYHAGVAQKIPCYFRDWTKVPAMTYETMLYAGADKLEADEHLKYVLKSNDRGDSKEYVMHGSNIQGIVNMIKREPDKFKKDIMHLEKKEINHATIKVSWIKEPDHSISLTDIMTENDKPRDHGWACGASAGYVAIHREQPDEIYLIGHDLHSATDKVNNLYKGTKHYVAPENGPTPAVNWINQWYTLADWYPNTKFIKVNRYNDGRDAINGPIEKWNERKNITYTDYSTLDNLA
;
A
#
# COMPACT_ATOMS: atom_id res chain seq x y z
N MET A 1 -51.51 -39.74 19.11
CA MET A 1 -50.53 -38.78 19.64
C MET A 1 -49.21 -39.42 20.07
N ALA A 2 -49.20 -40.58 20.75
CA ALA A 2 -47.94 -41.23 21.18
C ALA A 2 -47.02 -41.70 20.05
N LYS A 3 -47.56 -42.28 18.96
CA LYS A 3 -46.74 -42.71 17.79
C LYS A 3 -45.96 -41.60 17.09
N TYR A 4 -46.49 -40.36 17.11
CA TYR A 4 -45.82 -39.20 16.52
C TYR A 4 -44.57 -38.84 17.34
N PHE A 5 -44.64 -38.97 18.67
CA PHE A 5 -43.52 -38.71 19.57
C PHE A 5 -42.42 -39.76 19.48
N ASP A 6 -42.74 -41.05 19.40
CA ASP A 6 -41.73 -42.11 19.47
C ASP A 6 -40.98 -42.36 18.14
N GLU A 7 -41.60 -42.08 16.98
CA GLU A 7 -41.01 -42.34 15.66
C GLU A 7 -40.41 -41.09 14.97
N GLU A 8 -40.92 -39.88 15.25
CA GLU A 8 -40.41 -38.65 14.65
C GLU A 8 -39.29 -38.02 15.49
N TRP A 9 -39.36 -38.09 16.82
CA TRP A 9 -38.33 -37.52 17.69
C TRP A 9 -36.90 -38.01 17.38
N PRO A 10 -36.64 -39.32 17.17
CA PRO A 10 -35.30 -39.78 16.81
C PRO A 10 -34.80 -39.22 15.47
N LYS A 11 -35.71 -39.00 14.50
CA LYS A 11 -35.37 -38.42 13.19
C LYS A 11 -35.09 -36.93 13.30
N GLU A 12 -35.87 -36.20 14.10
CA GLU A 12 -35.63 -34.79 14.41
C GLU A 12 -34.30 -34.60 15.15
N GLU A 13 -34.00 -35.46 16.12
CA GLU A 13 -32.74 -35.47 16.85
C GLU A 13 -31.55 -35.78 15.93
N GLU A 14 -31.69 -36.74 15.00
CA GLU A 14 -30.68 -37.01 13.97
C GLU A 14 -30.44 -35.79 13.07
N MET A 15 -31.50 -35.13 12.58
CA MET A 15 -31.39 -33.91 11.78
C MET A 15 -30.70 -32.77 12.54
N LEU A 16 -31.05 -32.57 13.82
CA LEU A 16 -30.40 -31.57 14.68
C LEU A 16 -28.91 -31.88 14.88
N ASN A 17 -28.56 -33.16 15.10
CA ASN A 17 -27.18 -33.59 15.25
C ASN A 17 -26.37 -33.42 13.97
N ILE A 18 -26.94 -33.74 12.80
CA ILE A 18 -26.34 -33.46 11.49
C ILE A 18 -26.11 -31.96 11.32
N GLY A 19 -27.13 -31.13 11.61
CA GLY A 19 -27.04 -29.67 11.52
C GLY A 19 -25.96 -29.09 12.46
N LEU A 20 -25.88 -29.57 13.69
CA LEU A 20 -24.84 -29.19 14.66
C LEU A 20 -23.44 -29.60 14.18
N LYS A 21 -23.30 -30.80 13.63
CA LYS A 21 -22.02 -31.29 13.08
C LYS A 21 -21.59 -30.45 11.87
N MET A 22 -22.50 -30.17 10.95
CA MET A 22 -22.25 -29.29 9.80
C MET A 22 -21.87 -27.88 10.26
N SER A 23 -22.56 -27.32 11.25
CA SER A 23 -22.25 -25.99 11.81
C SER A 23 -20.85 -25.95 12.43
N ARG A 24 -20.48 -26.95 13.22
CA ARG A 24 -19.12 -27.08 13.80
C ARG A 24 -18.05 -27.22 12.72
N GLN A 25 -18.30 -28.04 11.71
CA GLN A 25 -17.40 -28.22 10.57
C GLN A 25 -17.23 -26.91 9.79
N ASN A 26 -18.32 -26.23 9.46
CA ASN A 26 -18.30 -24.92 8.78
C ASN A 26 -17.52 -23.88 9.60
N LYS A 27 -17.67 -23.87 10.94
CA LYS A 27 -16.90 -22.98 11.81
C LYS A 27 -15.40 -23.31 11.78
N ALA A 28 -15.04 -24.59 11.84
CA ALA A 28 -13.65 -25.04 11.76
C ALA A 28 -13.02 -24.72 10.39
N ASP A 29 -13.77 -24.89 9.30
CA ASP A 29 -13.26 -24.60 7.95
C ASP A 29 -13.11 -23.08 7.72
N ARG A 30 -14.01 -22.25 8.28
CA ARG A 30 -13.84 -20.78 8.27
C ARG A 30 -12.60 -20.30 9.01
N GLN A 31 -12.14 -21.05 10.01
CA GLN A 31 -10.90 -20.76 10.74
C GLN A 31 -9.64 -21.15 9.98
N LYS A 32 -9.74 -22.02 8.96
CA LYS A 32 -8.60 -22.38 8.10
C LYS A 32 -8.35 -21.39 6.97
N VAL A 33 -9.34 -20.55 6.64
CA VAL A 33 -9.26 -19.56 5.57
C VAL A 33 -8.18 -18.53 5.91
N LYS A 34 -7.15 -18.44 5.07
CA LYS A 34 -6.11 -17.43 5.16
C LYS A 34 -6.59 -16.12 4.58
N ARG A 35 -6.79 -15.14 5.46
CA ARG A 35 -7.26 -13.81 5.07
C ARG A 35 -6.12 -12.80 5.11
N VAL A 36 -6.12 -11.93 4.12
CA VAL A 36 -5.33 -10.70 4.14
C VAL A 36 -6.26 -9.51 4.00
N PHE A 37 -5.97 -8.44 4.75
CA PHE A 37 -6.64 -7.15 4.64
C PHE A 37 -5.69 -6.16 3.99
N CYS A 38 -5.91 -5.85 2.71
CA CYS A 38 -5.20 -4.80 2.01
C CYS A 38 -5.90 -3.46 2.23
N ILE A 39 -5.19 -2.51 2.83
CA ILE A 39 -5.73 -1.22 3.24
C ILE A 39 -5.25 -0.13 2.28
N GLY A 40 -6.17 0.36 1.46
CA GLY A 40 -6.03 1.55 0.61
C GLY A 40 -6.20 2.85 1.41
N ASN A 41 -5.94 3.99 0.77
CA ASN A 41 -5.97 5.31 1.42
C ASN A 41 -7.18 6.16 1.06
N GLY A 42 -8.24 5.56 0.52
CA GLY A 42 -9.50 6.24 0.23
C GLY A 42 -10.25 6.65 1.49
N GLU A 43 -11.07 7.70 1.40
CA GLU A 43 -11.84 8.24 2.52
C GLU A 43 -12.93 7.28 3.04
N SER A 44 -13.30 6.25 2.26
CA SER A 44 -14.29 5.25 2.70
C SER A 44 -13.89 4.45 3.94
N ARG A 45 -12.59 4.35 4.26
CA ARG A 45 -12.11 3.71 5.49
C ARG A 45 -12.07 4.61 6.72
N GLN A 46 -12.39 5.89 6.58
CA GLN A 46 -12.32 6.83 7.69
C GLN A 46 -13.21 6.40 8.86
N GLY A 47 -12.64 6.31 10.07
CA GLY A 47 -13.39 5.98 11.28
C GLY A 47 -13.67 4.49 11.49
N PHE A 48 -13.20 3.61 10.60
CA PHE A 48 -13.17 2.17 10.88
C PHE A 48 -11.92 1.81 11.68
N ASP A 49 -12.10 1.06 12.76
CA ASP A 49 -10.98 0.54 13.53
C ASP A 49 -10.32 -0.61 12.77
N LEU A 50 -9.12 -0.37 12.25
CA LEU A 50 -8.36 -1.39 11.52
C LEU A 50 -7.77 -2.46 12.46
N GLU A 51 -7.56 -2.14 13.74
CA GLU A 51 -6.90 -3.05 14.68
C GLU A 51 -7.74 -4.29 14.94
N GLN A 52 -9.08 -4.17 14.91
CA GLN A 52 -9.98 -5.31 15.08
C GLN A 52 -9.80 -6.40 14.02
N LEU A 53 -9.21 -6.08 12.86
CA LEU A 53 -8.94 -7.04 11.79
C LEU A 53 -7.78 -7.99 12.11
N ARG A 54 -6.87 -7.59 12.99
CA ARG A 54 -5.60 -8.32 13.23
C ARG A 54 -5.81 -9.74 13.76
N LYS A 55 -6.92 -9.98 14.46
CA LYS A 55 -7.32 -11.31 14.95
C LYS A 55 -7.87 -12.23 13.85
N HIS A 56 -8.11 -11.72 12.64
CA HIS A 56 -8.71 -12.46 11.53
C HIS A 56 -7.76 -12.72 10.36
N GLY A 57 -6.62 -12.05 10.32
CA GLY A 57 -5.68 -12.11 9.20
C GLY A 57 -4.64 -11.01 9.25
N THR A 58 -3.70 -11.08 8.31
CA THR A 58 -2.57 -10.14 8.23
C THR A 58 -2.98 -8.85 7.53
N ILE A 59 -2.57 -7.70 8.08
CA ILE A 59 -2.93 -6.39 7.57
C ILE A 59 -1.79 -5.81 6.73
N TYR A 60 -2.08 -5.54 5.46
CA TYR A 60 -1.16 -4.96 4.50
C TYR A 60 -1.53 -3.50 4.25
N GLY A 61 -0.59 -2.61 4.54
CA GLY A 61 -0.74 -1.18 4.36
C GLY A 61 -0.07 -0.67 3.06
N CYS A 62 -0.49 0.50 2.61
CA CYS A 62 0.12 1.18 1.46
C CYS A 62 0.48 2.65 1.73
N ASN A 63 1.65 3.09 1.26
CA ASN A 63 2.17 4.46 1.33
C ASN A 63 2.05 5.06 2.76
N ALA A 64 1.37 6.19 2.94
CA ALA A 64 1.35 6.96 4.18
C ALA A 64 0.48 6.40 5.31
N ILE A 65 -0.06 5.18 5.18
CA ILE A 65 -0.91 4.60 6.24
C ILE A 65 -0.21 4.53 7.60
N TYR A 66 1.11 4.30 7.60
CA TYR A 66 1.92 4.23 8.82
C TYR A 66 1.86 5.48 9.70
N ARG A 67 1.41 6.63 9.14
CA ARG A 67 1.30 7.89 9.87
C ARG A 67 0.20 7.87 10.93
N ASP A 68 -0.84 7.05 10.75
CA ASP A 68 -1.95 6.91 11.69
C ASP A 68 -2.24 5.47 12.12
N PHE A 69 -1.71 4.48 11.40
CA PHE A 69 -1.90 3.07 11.72
C PHE A 69 -0.69 2.23 11.27
N MET A 70 -0.10 1.43 12.17
CA MET A 70 1.00 0.52 11.85
C MET A 70 0.47 -0.84 11.34
N PRO A 71 0.60 -1.15 10.04
CA PRO A 71 0.21 -2.45 9.51
C PRO A 71 1.21 -3.56 9.89
N ASP A 72 0.90 -4.81 9.57
CA ASP A 72 1.85 -5.92 9.72
C ASP A 72 2.92 -5.90 8.62
N VAL A 73 2.54 -5.47 7.41
CA VAL A 73 3.44 -5.31 6.25
C VAL A 73 3.10 -4.00 5.55
N LEU A 74 4.11 -3.26 5.10
CA LEU A 74 3.92 -1.97 4.43
C LEU A 74 4.55 -1.97 3.03
N THR A 75 3.80 -1.52 2.03
CA THR A 75 4.32 -1.29 0.69
C THR A 75 4.33 0.21 0.38
N ALA A 76 5.35 0.69 -0.35
CA ALA A 76 5.37 2.04 -0.90
C ALA A 76 6.04 2.08 -2.28
N VAL A 77 5.58 2.98 -3.15
CA VAL A 77 6.09 3.07 -4.55
C VAL A 77 6.56 4.46 -4.96
N ASP A 78 6.25 5.48 -4.17
CA ASP A 78 6.66 6.86 -4.42
C ASP A 78 7.95 7.17 -3.67
N HIS A 79 9.00 7.59 -4.37
CA HIS A 79 10.35 7.79 -3.79
C HIS A 79 10.33 8.67 -2.53
N GLY A 80 9.54 9.75 -2.52
CA GLY A 80 9.41 10.60 -1.34
C GLY A 80 8.86 9.84 -0.13
N ILE A 81 7.76 9.13 -0.32
CA ILE A 81 7.10 8.35 0.74
C ILE A 81 7.99 7.20 1.23
N MET A 82 8.69 6.49 0.34
CA MET A 82 9.58 5.39 0.73
C MET A 82 10.69 5.88 1.68
N HIS A 83 11.36 6.97 1.33
CA HIS A 83 12.37 7.57 2.20
C HIS A 83 11.77 8.11 3.50
N GLU A 84 10.58 8.72 3.45
CA GLU A 84 9.86 9.18 4.65
C GLU A 84 9.58 8.01 5.63
N ILE A 85 9.04 6.90 5.12
CA ILE A 85 8.78 5.67 5.89
C ILE A 85 10.08 5.12 6.50
N TYR A 86 11.16 5.08 5.70
CA TYR A 86 12.46 4.59 6.17
C TYR A 86 13.05 5.48 7.27
N HIS A 87 13.00 6.80 7.07
CA HIS A 87 13.49 7.78 8.05
C HIS A 87 12.68 7.77 9.35
N ALA A 88 11.41 7.39 9.28
CA ALA A 88 10.55 7.17 10.45
C ALA A 88 10.85 5.86 11.22
N GLY A 89 11.79 5.04 10.73
CA GLY A 89 12.20 3.81 11.40
C GLY A 89 11.22 2.64 11.23
N VAL A 90 10.32 2.69 10.24
CA VAL A 90 9.29 1.66 10.05
C VAL A 90 9.90 0.36 9.54
N ALA A 91 10.86 0.45 8.60
CA ALA A 91 11.57 -0.70 8.06
C ALA A 91 12.47 -1.42 9.09
N GLN A 92 12.73 -0.80 10.24
CA GLN A 92 13.41 -1.45 11.37
C GLN A 92 12.46 -2.24 12.27
N LYS A 93 11.14 -2.14 12.04
CA LYS A 93 10.10 -2.73 12.88
C LYS A 93 9.28 -3.80 12.15
N ILE A 94 8.91 -3.53 10.90
CA ILE A 94 8.04 -4.39 10.10
C ILE A 94 8.58 -4.58 8.68
N PRO A 95 8.23 -5.67 7.99
CA PRO A 95 8.55 -5.85 6.58
C PRO A 95 8.02 -4.69 5.73
N CYS A 96 8.92 -4.09 4.95
CA CYS A 96 8.63 -2.99 4.05
C CYS A 96 9.02 -3.33 2.62
N TYR A 97 8.11 -3.15 1.67
CA TYR A 97 8.33 -3.43 0.25
C TYR A 97 8.31 -2.12 -0.55
N PHE A 98 9.45 -1.79 -1.15
CA PHE A 98 9.69 -0.50 -1.77
C PHE A 98 10.03 -0.64 -3.26
N ARG A 99 9.49 0.24 -4.10
CA ARG A 99 9.86 0.34 -5.52
C ARG A 99 11.33 0.72 -5.66
N ASP A 100 12.04 0.01 -6.54
CA ASP A 100 13.42 0.32 -6.94
C ASP A 100 14.34 0.64 -5.74
N TRP A 101 14.22 -0.13 -4.65
CA TRP A 101 14.92 0.09 -3.39
C TRP A 101 16.31 -0.56 -3.39
N THR A 102 17.12 -0.15 -4.36
CA THR A 102 18.44 -0.74 -4.61
C THR A 102 19.45 -0.22 -3.60
N LYS A 103 19.82 -1.08 -2.65
CA LYS A 103 20.90 -0.82 -1.69
C LYS A 103 22.24 -0.85 -2.42
N VAL A 104 23.05 0.17 -2.20
CA VAL A 104 24.38 0.31 -2.81
C VAL A 104 25.45 0.55 -1.75
N PRO A 105 26.71 0.10 -1.95
CA PRO A 105 27.76 0.21 -0.95
C PRO A 105 28.10 1.66 -0.58
N ALA A 106 28.32 1.94 0.70
CA ALA A 106 28.61 3.27 1.23
C ALA A 106 29.78 3.98 0.54
N MET A 107 30.76 3.23 0.02
CA MET A 107 31.92 3.78 -0.69
C MET A 107 31.57 4.47 -2.02
N THR A 108 30.42 4.18 -2.64
CA THR A 108 29.99 4.80 -3.90
C THR A 108 29.25 6.12 -3.69
N TYR A 109 28.95 6.48 -2.43
CA TYR A 109 28.08 7.60 -2.08
C TYR A 109 28.55 8.94 -2.67
N GLU A 110 29.80 9.33 -2.44
CA GLU A 110 30.30 10.63 -2.94
C GLU A 110 30.27 10.67 -4.47
N THR A 111 30.76 9.61 -5.13
CA THR A 111 30.76 9.53 -6.60
C THR A 111 29.36 9.68 -7.18
N MET A 112 28.37 9.00 -6.59
CA MET A 112 26.97 9.06 -7.04
C MET A 112 26.33 10.42 -6.73
N LEU A 113 26.59 10.97 -5.54
CA LEU A 113 26.01 12.24 -5.12
C LEU A 113 26.49 13.40 -6.00
N TYR A 114 27.81 13.49 -6.22
CA TYR A 114 28.41 14.60 -6.96
C TYR A 114 28.29 14.43 -8.48
N ALA A 115 28.34 13.20 -8.99
CA ALA A 115 28.15 12.88 -10.42
C ALA A 115 28.96 13.79 -11.37
N GLY A 116 30.19 14.17 -10.98
CA GLY A 116 31.08 15.04 -11.77
C GLY A 116 30.94 16.54 -11.51
N ALA A 117 30.06 16.97 -10.58
CA ALA A 117 29.97 18.36 -10.15
C ALA A 117 31.20 18.80 -9.33
N ASP A 118 31.51 20.09 -9.42
CA ASP A 118 32.48 20.72 -8.51
C ASP A 118 31.96 20.61 -7.07
N LYS A 119 32.80 20.07 -6.17
CA LYS A 119 32.40 19.72 -4.81
C LYS A 119 32.01 20.96 -4.01
N LEU A 120 32.73 22.05 -4.15
CA LEU A 120 32.52 23.26 -3.37
C LEU A 120 31.20 23.92 -3.76
N GLU A 121 30.93 24.01 -5.06
CA GLU A 121 29.64 24.48 -5.58
C GLU A 121 28.47 23.56 -5.18
N ALA A 122 28.65 22.24 -5.29
CA ALA A 122 27.61 21.29 -4.90
C ALA A 122 27.25 21.38 -3.41
N ASP A 123 28.24 21.49 -2.53
CA ASP A 123 28.05 21.56 -1.08
C ASP A 123 27.24 22.79 -0.64
N GLU A 124 27.37 23.92 -1.33
CA GLU A 124 26.57 25.12 -1.06
C GLU A 124 25.07 24.89 -1.24
N HIS A 125 24.70 24.01 -2.18
CA HIS A 125 23.31 23.72 -2.53
C HIS A 125 22.77 22.48 -1.82
N LEU A 126 23.60 21.49 -1.53
CA LEU A 126 23.21 20.23 -0.89
C LEU A 126 22.44 20.46 0.41
N LYS A 127 22.81 21.45 1.23
CA LYS A 127 22.12 21.78 2.48
C LYS A 127 20.62 22.08 2.34
N TYR A 128 20.17 22.49 1.14
CA TYR A 128 18.77 22.80 0.88
C TYR A 128 18.01 21.63 0.24
N VAL A 129 18.69 20.81 -0.57
CA VAL A 129 18.06 19.81 -1.44
C VAL A 129 18.27 18.37 -1.01
N LEU A 130 19.29 18.10 -0.20
CA LEU A 130 19.58 16.77 0.33
C LEU A 130 18.68 16.48 1.54
N LYS A 131 17.92 15.39 1.45
CA LYS A 131 17.14 14.84 2.56
C LYS A 131 17.72 13.46 2.88
N SER A 132 18.43 13.37 4.00
CA SER A 132 19.12 12.16 4.44
C SER A 132 18.86 11.91 5.92
N ASN A 133 18.77 10.64 6.31
CA ASN A 133 19.01 10.25 7.70
C ASN A 133 20.53 10.26 8.00
N ASP A 134 20.88 10.09 9.27
CA ASP A 134 22.29 10.04 9.68
C ASP A 134 22.99 8.79 9.14
N ARG A 135 24.22 8.94 8.66
CA ARG A 135 25.02 7.81 8.16
C ARG A 135 25.38 6.81 9.26
N GLY A 136 25.93 7.27 10.39
CA GLY A 136 26.44 6.38 11.43
C GLY A 136 27.41 5.33 10.88
N ASP A 137 27.20 4.08 11.26
CA ASP A 137 27.96 2.89 10.85
C ASP A 137 27.36 2.15 9.63
N SER A 138 26.36 2.75 8.97
CA SER A 138 25.70 2.17 7.80
C SER A 138 26.68 1.85 6.67
N LYS A 139 26.63 0.60 6.20
CA LYS A 139 27.50 0.08 5.13
C LYS A 139 26.90 0.25 3.74
N GLU A 140 25.61 0.53 3.65
CA GLU A 140 24.85 0.68 2.42
C GLU A 140 23.92 1.88 2.50
N TYR A 141 23.51 2.39 1.35
CA TYR A 141 22.49 3.43 1.23
C TYR A 141 21.57 3.15 0.03
N VAL A 142 20.40 3.78 0.04
CA VAL A 142 19.53 3.93 -1.14
C VAL A 142 19.46 5.41 -1.47
N MET A 143 19.46 5.75 -2.75
CA MET A 143 19.38 7.13 -3.22
C MET A 143 18.39 7.27 -4.37
N HIS A 144 17.49 8.24 -4.27
CA HIS A 144 16.53 8.61 -5.30
C HIS A 144 16.48 10.13 -5.49
N GLY A 145 16.15 10.58 -6.70
CA GLY A 145 15.97 12.01 -7.02
C GLY A 145 16.84 12.47 -8.17
N SER A 146 16.92 13.79 -8.37
CA SER A 146 17.79 14.41 -9.38
C SER A 146 19.25 14.31 -8.96
N ASN A 147 20.19 14.25 -9.91
CA ASN A 147 21.61 14.41 -9.60
C ASN A 147 21.94 15.88 -9.22
N ILE A 148 22.98 16.10 -8.40
CA ILE A 148 23.30 17.46 -7.94
C ILE A 148 23.73 18.38 -9.10
N GLN A 149 24.41 17.85 -10.11
CA GLN A 149 24.82 18.62 -11.28
C GLN A 149 23.62 19.21 -12.03
N GLY A 150 22.54 18.44 -12.18
CA GLY A 150 21.30 18.89 -12.80
C GLY A 150 20.62 19.98 -11.98
N ILE A 151 20.66 19.86 -10.65
CA ILE A 151 20.15 20.89 -9.74
C ILE A 151 21.00 22.17 -9.85
N VAL A 152 22.33 22.08 -9.79
CA VAL A 152 23.25 23.22 -9.96
C VAL A 152 23.00 23.93 -11.30
N ASN A 153 22.85 23.18 -12.39
CA ASN A 153 22.56 23.74 -13.70
C ASN A 153 21.20 24.46 -13.76
N MET A 154 20.18 23.93 -13.07
CA MET A 154 18.88 24.58 -12.93
C MET A 154 18.99 25.90 -12.17
N ILE A 155 19.74 25.92 -11.06
CA ILE A 155 19.96 27.11 -10.22
C ILE A 155 20.64 28.22 -11.03
N LYS A 156 21.67 27.87 -11.81
CA LYS A 156 22.37 28.84 -12.68
C LYS A 156 21.47 29.44 -13.74
N ARG A 157 20.54 28.65 -14.29
CA ARG A 157 19.62 29.10 -15.35
C ARG A 157 18.47 29.94 -14.82
N GLU A 158 17.91 29.58 -13.67
CA GLU A 158 16.69 30.19 -13.13
C GLU A 158 16.83 30.52 -11.61
N PRO A 159 17.75 31.42 -11.22
CA PRO A 159 18.09 31.63 -9.81
C PRO A 159 16.92 32.18 -8.97
N ASP A 160 16.07 33.03 -9.54
CA ASP A 160 14.90 33.59 -8.84
C ASP A 160 13.80 32.56 -8.59
N LYS A 161 13.65 31.61 -9.52
CA LYS A 161 12.73 30.48 -9.35
C LYS A 161 13.23 29.57 -8.24
N PHE A 162 14.52 29.26 -8.22
CA PHE A 162 15.11 28.47 -7.15
C PHE A 162 14.97 29.13 -5.77
N LYS A 163 15.16 30.46 -5.66
CA LYS A 163 14.93 31.18 -4.39
C LYS A 163 13.48 31.09 -3.93
N LYS A 164 12.51 31.25 -4.85
CA LYS A 164 11.09 31.06 -4.54
C LYS A 164 10.80 29.61 -4.13
N ASP A 165 11.39 28.65 -4.82
CA ASP A 165 11.26 27.22 -4.54
C ASP A 165 11.88 26.85 -3.20
N ILE A 166 13.03 27.40 -2.79
CA ILE A 166 13.61 27.24 -1.44
C ILE A 166 12.65 27.80 -0.39
N MET A 167 12.15 29.02 -0.55
CA MET A 167 11.20 29.61 0.39
C MET A 167 9.89 28.80 0.47
N HIS A 168 9.54 28.07 -0.59
CA HIS A 168 8.43 27.13 -0.62
C HIS A 168 8.80 25.78 0.01
N LEU A 169 10.02 25.27 -0.20
CA LEU A 169 10.57 24.04 0.41
C LEU A 169 10.62 24.16 1.94
N GLU A 170 10.87 25.35 2.47
CA GLU A 170 10.77 25.65 3.90
C GLU A 170 9.31 25.71 4.41
N LYS A 171 8.33 25.89 3.52
CA LYS A 171 6.92 26.14 3.87
C LYS A 171 5.96 24.98 3.59
N LYS A 172 6.07 24.23 2.49
CA LYS A 172 5.32 22.99 2.17
C LYS A 172 6.07 22.10 1.17
N GLU A 173 6.09 20.80 1.48
CA GLU A 173 7.00 19.78 0.97
C GLU A 173 6.52 19.05 -0.30
N ILE A 174 6.54 19.73 -1.46
CA ILE A 174 6.44 19.05 -2.77
C ILE A 174 7.36 19.76 -3.76
N ASN A 175 8.55 19.23 -4.02
CA ASN A 175 9.25 19.56 -5.26
C ASN A 175 10.21 18.46 -5.73
N HIS A 176 10.38 18.36 -7.05
CA HIS A 176 11.15 17.32 -7.74
C HIS A 176 12.68 17.52 -7.67
N ALA A 177 13.15 18.69 -7.23
CA ALA A 177 14.57 19.04 -7.12
C ALA A 177 15.20 18.63 -5.77
N THR A 178 14.86 17.46 -5.23
CA THR A 178 15.46 16.95 -3.99
C THR A 178 16.26 15.68 -4.27
N ILE A 179 17.40 15.54 -3.60
CA ILE A 179 18.13 14.29 -3.49
C ILE A 179 17.69 13.64 -2.18
N LYS A 180 17.21 12.40 -2.24
CA LYS A 180 16.78 11.64 -1.07
C LYS A 180 17.74 10.49 -0.85
N VAL A 181 18.21 10.35 0.38
CA VAL A 181 19.18 9.32 0.78
C VAL A 181 18.68 8.63 2.03
N SER A 182 18.72 7.30 2.03
CA SER A 182 18.51 6.49 3.22
C SER A 182 19.72 5.63 3.44
N TRP A 183 20.53 5.95 4.44
CA TRP A 183 21.55 5.07 4.98
C TRP A 183 20.88 3.90 5.70
N ILE A 184 21.21 2.68 5.29
CA ILE A 184 20.53 1.46 5.74
C ILE A 184 20.90 1.16 7.20
N LYS A 185 19.88 0.98 8.05
CA LYS A 185 20.01 0.76 9.49
C LYS A 185 19.65 -0.67 9.86
N GLU A 186 20.40 -1.23 10.79
CA GLU A 186 20.15 -2.57 11.33
C GLU A 186 19.24 -2.51 12.58
N PRO A 187 18.26 -3.41 12.72
CA PRO A 187 17.84 -4.40 11.72
C PRO A 187 17.13 -3.74 10.52
N ASP A 188 17.32 -4.29 9.32
CA ASP A 188 16.64 -3.81 8.12
C ASP A 188 15.66 -4.84 7.54
N HIS A 189 14.38 -4.50 7.50
CA HIS A 189 13.32 -5.31 6.88
C HIS A 189 12.82 -4.70 5.57
N SER A 190 13.59 -3.81 4.94
CA SER A 190 13.28 -3.27 3.62
C SER A 190 13.69 -4.20 2.48
N ILE A 191 12.77 -4.41 1.55
CA ILE A 191 12.87 -5.31 0.39
C ILE A 191 12.48 -4.53 -0.86
N SER A 192 13.22 -4.70 -1.97
CA SER A 192 12.82 -4.09 -3.24
C SER A 192 11.69 -4.89 -3.88
N LEU A 193 10.70 -4.23 -4.48
CA LEU A 193 9.63 -4.90 -5.22
C LEU A 193 10.19 -5.75 -6.38
N THR A 194 11.29 -5.33 -6.98
CA THR A 194 11.99 -6.09 -8.02
C THR A 194 12.55 -7.43 -7.53
N ASP A 195 12.73 -7.60 -6.22
CA ASP A 195 13.26 -8.85 -5.65
C ASP A 195 12.19 -9.96 -5.63
N ILE A 196 10.91 -9.59 -5.71
CA ILE A 196 9.78 -10.52 -5.70
C ILE A 196 8.92 -10.48 -6.96
N MET A 197 8.91 -9.36 -7.69
CA MET A 197 8.13 -9.20 -8.92
C MET A 197 8.95 -9.67 -10.12
N THR A 198 8.36 -10.55 -10.91
CA THR A 198 9.00 -11.11 -12.10
C THR A 198 8.10 -11.03 -13.32
N GLU A 199 8.70 -10.77 -14.49
CA GLU A 199 8.07 -10.97 -15.79
C GLU A 199 8.96 -11.89 -16.63
N ASN A 200 8.41 -13.01 -17.11
CA ASN A 200 9.18 -14.06 -17.80
C ASN A 200 10.41 -14.52 -16.99
N ASP A 201 10.21 -14.81 -15.71
CA ASP A 201 11.23 -15.23 -14.74
C ASP A 201 12.39 -14.25 -14.53
N LYS A 202 12.22 -12.98 -14.94
CA LYS A 202 13.22 -11.92 -14.74
C LYS A 202 12.70 -10.87 -13.76
N PRO A 203 13.54 -10.37 -12.83
CA PRO A 203 13.20 -9.26 -11.94
C PRO A 203 12.65 -8.06 -12.71
N ARG A 204 11.43 -7.63 -12.38
CA ARG A 204 10.79 -6.48 -13.01
C ARG A 204 9.68 -5.91 -12.14
N ASP A 205 9.76 -4.62 -11.81
CA ASP A 205 8.61 -3.88 -11.28
C ASP A 205 7.54 -3.72 -12.37
N HIS A 206 6.30 -4.13 -12.08
CA HIS A 206 5.18 -4.01 -13.01
C HIS A 206 4.70 -2.56 -13.23
N GLY A 207 5.26 -1.58 -12.51
CA GLY A 207 4.84 -0.18 -12.58
C GLY A 207 3.49 0.07 -11.92
N TRP A 208 3.08 -0.81 -11.00
CA TRP A 208 1.75 -0.75 -10.40
C TRP A 208 1.61 0.34 -9.33
N ALA A 209 0.38 0.75 -9.06
CA ALA A 209 0.07 1.64 -7.95
C ALA A 209 0.22 0.88 -6.62
N CYS A 210 0.56 1.62 -5.56
CA CYS A 210 0.93 1.04 -4.27
C CYS A 210 -0.09 0.03 -3.71
N GLY A 211 -1.38 0.31 -3.85
CA GLY A 211 -2.43 -0.60 -3.39
C GLY A 211 -2.38 -1.97 -4.06
N ALA A 212 -2.28 -2.02 -5.38
CA ALA A 212 -2.17 -3.28 -6.12
C ALA A 212 -0.82 -3.97 -5.89
N SER A 213 0.27 -3.19 -5.74
CA SER A 213 1.57 -3.73 -5.33
C SER A 213 1.51 -4.39 -3.95
N ALA A 214 0.79 -3.82 -2.97
CA ALA A 214 0.57 -4.44 -1.67
C ALA A 214 -0.21 -5.76 -1.80
N GLY A 215 -1.22 -5.81 -2.67
CA GLY A 215 -1.92 -7.05 -3.01
C GLY A 215 -1.01 -8.13 -3.60
N TYR A 216 -0.09 -7.75 -4.50
CA TYR A 216 0.91 -8.66 -5.05
C TYR A 216 1.83 -9.22 -3.95
N VAL A 217 2.35 -8.34 -3.09
CA VAL A 217 3.20 -8.73 -1.95
C VAL A 217 2.45 -9.71 -1.03
N ALA A 218 1.17 -9.43 -0.75
CA ALA A 218 0.33 -10.31 0.07
C ALA A 218 0.20 -11.71 -0.53
N ILE A 219 -0.05 -11.81 -1.83
CA ILE A 219 -0.15 -13.10 -2.52
C ILE A 219 1.16 -13.86 -2.46
N HIS A 220 2.26 -13.19 -2.77
CA HIS A 220 3.59 -13.80 -2.79
C HIS A 220 4.00 -14.34 -1.41
N ARG A 221 3.69 -13.60 -0.34
CA ARG A 221 4.09 -13.98 1.03
C ARG A 221 3.16 -14.99 1.67
N GLU A 222 1.85 -14.77 1.57
CA GLU A 222 0.87 -15.46 2.43
C GLU A 222 0.13 -16.59 1.70
N GLN A 223 0.07 -16.52 0.36
CA GLN A 223 -0.78 -17.36 -0.49
C GLN A 223 -2.23 -17.40 0.06
N PRO A 224 -2.91 -16.25 0.16
CA PRO A 224 -4.19 -16.14 0.84
C PRO A 224 -5.34 -16.74 0.01
N ASP A 225 -6.34 -17.23 0.73
CA ASP A 225 -7.62 -17.64 0.16
C ASP A 225 -8.49 -16.42 -0.15
N GLU A 226 -8.46 -15.41 0.73
CA GLU A 226 -9.25 -14.19 0.64
C GLU A 226 -8.39 -12.93 0.84
N ILE A 227 -8.57 -11.94 -0.03
CA ILE A 227 -7.99 -10.61 0.08
C ILE A 227 -9.12 -9.59 0.15
N TYR A 228 -9.22 -8.90 1.29
CA TYR A 228 -10.17 -7.82 1.51
C TYR A 228 -9.54 -6.49 1.11
N LEU A 229 -10.17 -5.79 0.18
CA LEU A 229 -9.74 -4.48 -0.31
C LEU A 229 -10.54 -3.39 0.43
N ILE A 230 -9.97 -2.89 1.51
CA ILE A 230 -10.60 -1.87 2.39
C ILE A 230 -10.01 -0.50 2.08
N GLY A 231 -10.84 0.52 1.85
CA GLY A 231 -10.33 1.86 1.49
C GLY A 231 -9.69 1.94 0.09
N HIS A 232 -9.90 0.93 -0.76
CA HIS A 232 -9.53 0.94 -2.17
C HIS A 232 -10.62 1.62 -3.00
N ASP A 233 -10.78 2.92 -2.76
CA ASP A 233 -11.72 3.75 -3.49
C ASP A 233 -11.17 4.02 -4.88
N LEU A 234 -11.70 3.31 -5.88
CA LEU A 234 -11.24 3.46 -7.25
C LEU A 234 -11.71 4.77 -7.88
N HIS A 235 -12.79 5.34 -7.36
CA HIS A 235 -13.35 6.62 -7.79
C HIS A 235 -13.47 7.58 -6.59
N SER A 236 -13.88 8.81 -6.87
CA SER A 236 -14.27 9.79 -5.86
C SER A 236 -15.79 9.92 -5.83
N ALA A 237 -16.36 10.17 -4.64
CA ALA A 237 -17.76 10.53 -4.49
C ALA A 237 -18.02 12.01 -4.85
N THR A 238 -16.95 12.80 -5.01
CA THR A 238 -17.01 14.22 -5.36
C THR A 238 -16.13 14.53 -6.57
N ASP A 239 -16.13 15.79 -7.01
CA ASP A 239 -15.23 16.31 -8.04
C ASP A 239 -13.80 16.56 -7.52
N LYS A 240 -13.48 16.13 -6.28
CA LYS A 240 -12.19 16.33 -5.62
C LYS A 240 -11.44 15.02 -5.40
N VAL A 241 -10.15 15.14 -5.09
CA VAL A 241 -9.31 14.01 -4.74
C VAL A 241 -9.85 13.28 -3.51
N ASN A 242 -9.95 11.96 -3.63
CA ASN A 242 -10.37 11.06 -2.57
C ASN A 242 -9.15 10.34 -1.99
N ASN A 243 -8.59 10.91 -0.93
CA ASN A 243 -7.47 10.32 -0.20
C ASN A 243 -7.39 10.91 1.21
N LEU A 244 -7.24 10.07 2.23
CA LEU A 244 -7.14 10.50 3.62
C LEU A 244 -5.92 11.40 3.91
N TYR A 245 -4.87 11.27 3.09
CA TYR A 245 -3.64 12.03 3.25
C TYR A 245 -3.55 13.25 2.32
N LYS A 246 -4.62 13.61 1.58
CA LYS A 246 -4.62 14.83 0.75
C LYS A 246 -4.27 16.07 1.59
N GLY A 247 -3.46 16.96 1.03
CA GLY A 247 -2.95 18.16 1.71
C GLY A 247 -1.79 17.92 2.68
N THR A 248 -1.31 16.68 2.83
CA THR A 248 -0.10 16.36 3.60
C THR A 248 1.12 16.18 2.71
N LYS A 249 2.31 16.06 3.31
CA LYS A 249 3.58 15.81 2.60
C LYS A 249 3.44 14.67 1.57
N HIS A 250 3.93 14.92 0.35
CA HIS A 250 3.90 14.00 -0.81
C HIS A 250 2.51 13.70 -1.41
N TYR A 251 1.43 14.30 -0.89
CA TYR A 251 0.09 14.16 -1.44
C TYR A 251 -0.39 15.47 -2.03
N VAL A 252 -1.24 15.37 -3.06
CA VAL A 252 -1.84 16.52 -3.72
C VAL A 252 -2.76 17.31 -2.78
N ALA A 253 -3.02 18.57 -3.14
CA ALA A 253 -3.89 19.43 -2.35
C ALA A 253 -5.37 18.95 -2.40
N PRO A 254 -6.17 19.17 -1.35
CA PRO A 254 -7.55 18.68 -1.28
C PRO A 254 -8.46 19.20 -2.39
N GLU A 255 -8.15 20.36 -2.96
CA GLU A 255 -8.90 21.01 -4.04
C GLU A 255 -8.65 20.40 -5.44
N ASN A 256 -7.64 19.54 -5.58
CA ASN A 256 -7.35 18.88 -6.85
C ASN A 256 -8.49 17.96 -7.27
N GLY A 257 -8.65 17.78 -8.59
CA GLY A 257 -9.61 16.85 -9.16
C GLY A 257 -9.30 15.38 -8.83
N PRO A 258 -10.25 14.45 -9.07
CA PRO A 258 -10.06 13.04 -8.81
C PRO A 258 -8.95 12.46 -9.71
N THR A 259 -8.18 11.54 -9.15
CA THR A 259 -7.19 10.79 -9.93
C THR A 259 -7.91 9.76 -10.83
N PRO A 260 -7.53 9.63 -12.12
CA PRO A 260 -8.14 8.63 -12.99
C PRO A 260 -7.96 7.19 -12.48
N ALA A 261 -9.09 6.48 -12.37
CA ALA A 261 -9.17 5.14 -11.79
C ALA A 261 -8.58 4.00 -12.64
N VAL A 262 -8.42 4.24 -13.95
CA VAL A 262 -8.21 3.19 -14.97
C VAL A 262 -7.04 2.27 -14.64
N ASN A 263 -5.93 2.83 -14.16
CA ASN A 263 -4.76 2.05 -13.79
C ASN A 263 -5.05 1.13 -12.58
N TRP A 264 -5.71 1.64 -11.55
CA TRP A 264 -6.03 0.86 -10.35
C TRP A 264 -7.01 -0.28 -10.66
N ILE A 265 -8.04 0.01 -11.47
CA ILE A 265 -9.00 -0.98 -11.95
C ILE A 265 -8.28 -2.10 -12.71
N ASN A 266 -7.40 -1.74 -13.65
CA ASN A 266 -6.67 -2.70 -14.47
C ASN A 266 -5.69 -3.55 -13.66
N GLN A 267 -4.98 -2.96 -12.70
CA GLN A 267 -3.96 -3.67 -11.92
C GLN A 267 -4.58 -4.72 -11.00
N TRP A 268 -5.65 -4.39 -10.28
CA TRP A 268 -6.39 -5.37 -9.49
C TRP A 268 -7.04 -6.45 -10.35
N TYR A 269 -7.59 -6.05 -11.51
CA TYR A 269 -8.13 -7.01 -12.47
C TYR A 269 -7.07 -8.00 -12.96
N THR A 270 -5.89 -7.51 -13.33
CA THR A 270 -4.75 -8.35 -13.75
C THR A 270 -4.28 -9.25 -12.62
N LEU A 271 -4.20 -8.75 -11.39
CA LEU A 271 -3.82 -9.57 -10.25
C LEU A 271 -4.86 -10.68 -9.99
N ALA A 272 -6.15 -10.37 -10.07
CA ALA A 272 -7.20 -11.37 -9.94
C ALA A 272 -7.19 -12.41 -11.07
N ASP A 273 -6.80 -12.00 -12.28
CA ASP A 273 -6.61 -12.89 -13.43
C ASP A 273 -5.44 -13.88 -13.22
N TRP A 274 -4.31 -13.39 -12.69
CA TRP A 274 -3.14 -14.22 -12.40
C TRP A 274 -3.39 -15.24 -11.28
N TYR A 275 -4.29 -14.94 -10.34
CA TYR A 275 -4.57 -15.76 -9.16
C TYR A 275 -6.06 -16.13 -9.06
N PRO A 276 -6.58 -16.98 -9.97
CA PRO A 276 -8.01 -17.29 -10.05
C PRO A 276 -8.56 -18.04 -8.83
N ASN A 277 -7.70 -18.67 -8.02
CA ASN A 277 -8.07 -19.38 -6.80
C ASN A 277 -8.16 -18.48 -5.56
N THR A 278 -7.62 -17.26 -5.62
CA THR A 278 -7.73 -16.28 -4.54
C THR A 278 -8.95 -15.41 -4.77
N LYS A 279 -9.76 -15.22 -3.73
CA LYS A 279 -10.95 -14.36 -3.77
C LYS A 279 -10.57 -12.93 -3.38
N PHE A 280 -10.84 -11.98 -4.26
CA PHE A 280 -10.66 -10.55 -4.05
C PHE A 280 -11.99 -9.94 -3.67
N ILE A 281 -12.05 -9.26 -2.53
CA ILE A 281 -13.30 -8.81 -1.93
C ILE A 281 -13.20 -7.30 -1.75
N LYS A 282 -13.85 -6.52 -2.63
CA LYS A 282 -13.93 -5.06 -2.46
C LYS A 282 -14.90 -4.74 -1.34
N VAL A 283 -14.42 -4.02 -0.32
CA VAL A 283 -15.26 -3.58 0.79
C VAL A 283 -15.71 -2.15 0.56
N ASN A 284 -17.01 -1.95 0.43
CA ASN A 284 -17.63 -0.64 0.26
C ASN A 284 -18.22 -0.16 1.59
N ARG A 285 -18.30 1.15 1.81
CA ARG A 285 -19.01 1.67 3.00
C ARG A 285 -20.50 1.32 2.94
N TYR A 286 -21.07 1.42 1.75
CA TYR A 286 -22.41 0.99 1.40
C TYR A 286 -22.33 0.15 0.13
N ASN A 287 -23.10 -0.94 0.03
CA ASN A 287 -23.10 -1.78 -1.18
C ASN A 287 -24.41 -1.65 -1.97
N ASP A 288 -24.83 -0.41 -2.20
CA ASP A 288 -26.10 -0.08 -2.85
C ASP A 288 -25.97 0.76 -4.12
N GLY A 289 -24.73 1.01 -4.58
CA GLY A 289 -24.47 1.74 -5.82
C GLY A 289 -24.86 3.22 -5.78
N ARG A 290 -25.02 3.82 -4.59
CA ARG A 290 -25.43 5.23 -4.44
C ARG A 290 -24.44 6.24 -5.03
N ASP A 291 -23.19 5.84 -5.21
CA ASP A 291 -22.13 6.63 -5.81
C ASP A 291 -21.08 5.73 -6.49
N ALA A 292 -20.09 6.36 -7.13
CA ALA A 292 -19.04 5.67 -7.87
C ALA A 292 -18.08 4.85 -7.00
N ILE A 293 -18.06 5.04 -5.67
CA ILE A 293 -17.25 4.26 -4.72
C ILE A 293 -18.01 3.01 -4.28
N ASN A 294 -19.30 3.15 -4.01
CA ASN A 294 -20.19 2.20 -3.34
C ASN A 294 -20.93 1.26 -4.29
N GLY A 295 -20.44 1.11 -5.52
CA GLY A 295 -21.00 0.24 -6.55
C GLY A 295 -19.99 -0.75 -7.13
N PRO A 296 -20.47 -1.71 -7.96
CA PRO A 296 -19.61 -2.59 -8.71
C PRO A 296 -18.86 -1.85 -9.81
N ILE A 297 -17.65 -2.32 -10.13
CA ILE A 297 -16.84 -1.85 -11.24
C ILE A 297 -17.14 -2.74 -12.44
N GLU A 298 -17.68 -2.17 -13.51
CA GLU A 298 -18.15 -2.92 -14.69
C GLU A 298 -17.12 -3.91 -15.22
N LYS A 299 -15.87 -3.46 -15.39
CA LYS A 299 -14.76 -4.30 -15.87
C LYS A 299 -14.48 -5.52 -14.96
N TRP A 300 -14.73 -5.40 -13.66
CA TRP A 300 -14.49 -6.51 -12.72
C TRP A 300 -15.57 -7.60 -12.79
N ASN A 301 -16.71 -7.36 -13.43
CA ASN A 301 -17.77 -8.36 -13.61
C ASN A 301 -17.30 -9.58 -14.44
N GLU A 302 -16.24 -9.42 -15.24
CA GLU A 302 -15.62 -10.52 -16.01
C GLU A 302 -14.77 -11.47 -15.13
N ARG A 303 -14.55 -11.15 -13.86
CA ARG A 303 -13.73 -11.94 -12.95
C ARG A 303 -14.58 -12.51 -11.81
N LYS A 304 -14.84 -13.82 -11.87
CA LYS A 304 -15.67 -14.54 -10.88
C LYS A 304 -15.08 -14.54 -9.46
N ASN A 305 -13.77 -14.37 -9.34
CA ASN A 305 -13.06 -14.31 -8.07
C ASN A 305 -12.99 -12.88 -7.50
N ILE A 306 -13.58 -11.88 -8.17
CA ILE A 306 -13.81 -10.54 -7.58
C ILE A 306 -15.25 -10.47 -7.08
N THR A 307 -15.41 -10.10 -5.81
CA THR A 307 -16.71 -9.97 -5.14
C THR A 307 -16.76 -8.68 -4.33
N TYR A 308 -17.95 -8.33 -3.86
CA TYR A 308 -18.20 -7.09 -3.13
C TYR A 308 -18.86 -7.40 -1.79
N THR A 309 -18.53 -6.61 -0.79
CA THR A 309 -19.14 -6.65 0.54
C THR A 309 -19.13 -5.24 1.15
N ASP A 310 -19.60 -5.11 2.38
CA ASP A 310 -19.59 -3.86 3.11
C ASP A 310 -19.10 -4.03 4.56
N TYR A 311 -18.97 -2.90 5.25
CA TYR A 311 -18.46 -2.86 6.62
C TYR A 311 -19.36 -3.61 7.61
N SER A 312 -20.66 -3.71 7.37
CA SER A 312 -21.55 -4.52 8.23
C SER A 312 -21.16 -5.99 8.21
N THR A 313 -20.61 -6.48 7.08
CA THR A 313 -20.10 -7.84 6.98
C THR A 313 -18.75 -7.99 7.69
N LEU A 314 -17.89 -6.96 7.67
CA LEU A 314 -16.62 -6.97 8.42
C LEU A 314 -16.85 -6.96 9.94
N ASP A 315 -17.82 -6.19 10.42
CA ASP A 315 -18.17 -6.16 11.85
C ASP A 315 -18.64 -7.54 12.34
N ASN A 316 -19.23 -8.36 11.46
CA ASN A 316 -19.61 -9.73 11.74
C ASN A 316 -18.45 -10.75 11.67
N LEU A 317 -17.28 -10.34 11.18
CA LEU A 317 -16.05 -11.13 11.33
C LEU A 317 -15.51 -10.97 12.76
N ALA A 318 -15.62 -9.77 13.34
CA ALA A 318 -15.09 -9.34 14.65
C ALA A 318 -15.78 -9.98 15.86
#